data_AF-A0AAW4YD47-F1
#
_entry.id   AF-A0AAW4YD47-F1
#
_cell.length_a   1.000
_cell.length_b   1.000
_cell.length_c   1.000
_cell.angle_alpha   90.00
_cell.angle_beta   90.00
_cell.angle_gamma   90.00
#
_symmetry.space_group_name_H-M   'P 1'
#
loop_
_entity.id
_entity.type
_entity.pdbx_description
1 polymer ?
#
loop_
_entity_poly.entity_id
_entity_poly.type
_entity_poly.pdbx_seq_one_letter_code
_entity_poly.pdbx_strand_id
1 'polypeptide(L)'
;YMMLWHLIFILPAFFVFFMGAVFVGIGDEIDAKVLSMFGVMILILTVIYMLLYSLATFIPNLALSVRRFHDISRTMVLPIIKCAYSIVFSIVVQFIESYYDNDFMFMPIGIVILLVLLYLIYFGLTVTMIVFLCFDSKPANKYGESPKYP
;
A
#
# COMPACT_ATOMS: atom_id res chain seq x y z
N TYR A 1 -10.17 -9.87 -13.45
CA TYR A 1 -11.43 -9.41 -12.81
C TYR A 1 -11.23 -8.80 -11.43
N MET A 2 -10.48 -9.39 -10.48
CA MET A 2 -10.31 -8.78 -9.14
C MET A 2 -9.65 -7.39 -9.14
N MET A 3 -8.65 -7.13 -9.99
CA MET A 3 -8.04 -5.80 -10.15
C MET A 3 -9.04 -4.74 -10.64
N LEU A 4 -10.01 -5.13 -11.48
CA LEU A 4 -11.04 -4.23 -12.00
C LEU A 4 -11.98 -3.78 -10.88
N TRP A 5 -12.35 -4.70 -9.98
CA TRP A 5 -13.15 -4.36 -8.79
C TRP A 5 -12.39 -3.43 -7.85
N HIS A 6 -11.09 -3.64 -7.65
CA HIS A 6 -10.26 -2.70 -6.89
C HIS A 6 -10.31 -1.29 -7.49
N LEU A 7 -10.18 -1.17 -8.81
CA LEU A 7 -10.27 0.11 -9.50
C LEU A 7 -11.65 0.75 -9.34
N ILE A 8 -12.73 -0.01 -9.52
CA ILE A 8 -14.11 0.50 -9.41
C ILE A 8 -14.42 1.04 -8.00
N PHE A 9 -13.93 0.39 -6.94
CA PHE A 9 -14.20 0.83 -5.58
C PHE A 9 -13.26 1.96 -5.11
N ILE A 10 -11.99 1.96 -5.53
CA ILE A 10 -11.00 2.95 -5.07
C ILE A 10 -11.11 4.28 -5.83
N LEU A 11 -11.39 4.23 -7.13
CA LEU A 11 -11.35 5.42 -7.99
C LEU A 11 -12.34 6.52 -7.56
N PRO A 12 -13.62 6.22 -7.22
CA PRO A 12 -14.53 7.22 -6.67
C PRO A 12 -14.03 7.80 -5.34
N ALA A 13 -13.52 6.95 -4.44
CA ALA A 13 -13.00 7.40 -3.15
C ALA A 13 -11.81 8.35 -3.28
N PHE A 14 -10.94 8.12 -4.26
CA PHE A 14 -9.84 9.03 -4.59
C PHE A 14 -10.34 10.40 -5.02
N PHE A 15 -11.36 10.47 -5.90
CA PHE A 15 -11.94 11.74 -6.31
C PHE A 15 -12.62 12.49 -5.16
N VAL A 16 -13.34 11.79 -4.29
CA VAL A 16 -13.99 12.41 -3.12
C VAL A 16 -12.94 12.91 -2.12
N PHE A 17 -11.85 12.17 -1.90
CA PHE A 17 -10.73 12.61 -1.06
C PHE A 17 -10.08 13.87 -1.62
N PHE A 18 -9.78 13.88 -2.93
CA PHE A 18 -9.22 15.04 -3.62
C PHE A 18 -10.13 16.27 -3.53
N MET A 19 -11.44 16.09 -3.73
CA MET A 19 -12.43 17.15 -3.60
C MET A 19 -12.51 17.70 -2.17
N GLY A 20 -12.45 16.84 -1.16
CA GLY A 20 -12.37 17.25 0.24
C GLY A 20 -11.15 18.11 0.54
N ALA A 21 -9.97 17.72 0.03
CA ALA A 21 -8.74 18.49 0.20
C ALA A 21 -8.81 19.87 -0.47
N VAL A 22 -9.37 19.94 -1.68
CA VAL A 22 -9.58 21.20 -2.41
C VAL A 22 -10.55 22.12 -1.63
N PHE A 23 -11.61 21.60 -1.04
CA PHE A 23 -12.55 22.40 -0.24
C PHE A 23 -11.94 22.95 1.04
N VAL A 24 -11.05 22.20 1.69
CA VAL A 24 -10.29 22.73 2.84
C VAL A 24 -9.38 23.87 2.39
N GLY A 25 -8.61 23.68 1.31
CA GLY A 25 -7.69 24.71 0.81
C GLY A 25 -8.41 25.99 0.37
N ILE A 26 -9.47 25.87 -0.44
CA ILE A 26 -10.26 27.03 -0.87
C ILE A 26 -10.95 27.69 0.33
N GLY A 27 -11.54 26.90 1.23
CA GLY A 27 -12.27 27.41 2.39
C GLY A 27 -11.40 28.21 3.35
N ASP A 28 -10.13 27.84 3.50
CA ASP A 28 -9.14 28.57 4.31
C ASP A 28 -8.74 29.90 3.65
N GLU A 29 -8.45 29.89 2.34
CA GLU A 29 -8.05 31.09 1.58
C GLU A 29 -9.15 32.17 1.52
N ILE A 30 -10.42 31.78 1.47
CA ILE A 30 -11.56 32.72 1.39
C ILE A 30 -12.20 33.03 2.76
N ASP A 31 -11.61 32.57 3.87
CA ASP A 31 -12.15 32.66 5.24
C ASP A 31 -13.60 32.14 5.38
N ALA A 32 -14.00 31.20 4.51
CA ALA A 32 -15.31 30.56 4.56
C ALA A 32 -15.25 29.33 5.47
N LYS A 33 -15.35 29.58 6.78
CA LYS A 33 -15.29 28.54 7.81
C LYS A 33 -16.23 27.36 7.56
N VAL A 34 -17.43 27.61 7.04
CA VAL A 34 -18.42 26.55 6.73
C VAL A 34 -17.92 25.62 5.63
N LEU A 35 -17.28 26.16 4.60
CA LEU A 35 -16.73 25.38 3.47
C LEU A 35 -15.54 24.53 3.92
N SER A 36 -14.63 25.10 4.72
CA SER A 36 -13.48 24.38 5.27
C SER A 36 -13.93 23.23 6.18
N MET A 37 -14.89 23.46 7.08
CA MET A 37 -15.44 22.41 7.96
C MET A 37 -16.12 21.28 7.17
N PHE A 38 -16.83 21.62 6.09
CA PHE A 38 -17.42 20.63 5.19
C PHE A 38 -16.34 19.79 4.48
N GLY A 39 -15.26 20.42 4.01
CA GLY A 39 -14.10 19.74 3.43
C GLY A 39 -13.45 18.74 4.40
N VAL A 40 -13.21 19.15 5.65
CA VAL A 40 -12.65 18.27 6.70
C VAL A 40 -13.54 17.07 6.97
N MET A 41 -14.86 17.27 7.04
CA MET A 41 -15.81 16.16 7.26
C MET A 41 -15.73 15.11 6.13
N ILE A 42 -15.64 15.56 4.87
CA ILE A 42 -15.47 14.67 3.72
C ILE A 42 -14.14 13.90 3.80
N LEU A 43 -13.05 14.57 4.19
CA LEU A 43 -11.74 13.93 4.37
C LEU A 43 -11.79 12.84 5.44
N ILE A 44 -12.43 13.09 6.58
CA ILE A 44 -12.55 12.08 7.65
C ILE A 44 -13.33 10.85 7.15
N LEU A 45 -14.47 11.06 6.49
CA LEU A 45 -15.29 9.96 5.96
C LEU A 45 -14.55 9.14 4.90
N THR A 46 -13.80 9.80 4.01
CA THR A 46 -13.01 9.12 2.98
C THR A 46 -11.84 8.35 3.57
N VAL A 47 -11.14 8.89 4.57
CA VAL A 47 -10.08 8.16 5.28
C VAL A 47 -10.64 6.91 5.96
N ILE A 48 -11.78 7.01 6.65
CA ILE A 48 -12.44 5.85 7.28
C ILE A 48 -12.78 4.79 6.23
N TYR A 49 -13.36 5.20 5.10
CA TYR A 49 -13.68 4.29 4.00
C TYR A 49 -12.43 3.58 3.47
N MET A 50 -11.36 4.32 3.19
CA MET A 50 -10.11 3.78 2.67
C MET A 50 -9.44 2.81 3.65
N LEU A 51 -9.49 3.11 4.96
CA LEU A 51 -9.00 2.22 6.00
C LEU A 51 -9.78 0.90 6.01
N LEU A 52 -11.12 0.95 6.08
CA LEU A 52 -11.96 -0.25 6.07
C LEU A 52 -11.73 -1.09 4.81
N TYR A 53 -11.63 -0.43 3.65
CA TYR A 53 -11.37 -1.10 2.38
C TYR A 53 -10.00 -1.79 2.37
N SER A 54 -8.96 -1.10 2.83
CA SER A 54 -7.60 -1.67 2.90
C SER A 54 -7.55 -2.88 3.83
N LEU A 55 -8.19 -2.83 5.00
CA LEU A 55 -8.30 -3.95 5.95
C LEU A 55 -9.02 -5.16 5.31
N ALA A 56 -10.16 -4.92 4.67
CA ALA A 56 -10.95 -5.97 4.04
C ALA A 56 -10.19 -6.66 2.89
N THR A 57 -9.39 -5.92 2.14
CA THR A 57 -8.65 -6.43 0.98
C THR A 57 -7.24 -6.92 1.30
N PHE A 58 -6.72 -6.62 2.50
CA PHE A 58 -5.38 -7.01 2.93
C PHE A 58 -5.17 -8.54 2.93
N ILE A 59 -6.04 -9.28 3.62
CA ILE A 59 -5.92 -10.74 3.77
C ILE A 59 -6.07 -11.45 2.41
N PRO A 60 -7.10 -11.14 1.58
CA PRO A 60 -7.23 -11.75 0.25
C PRO A 60 -6.01 -11.53 -0.65
N ASN A 61 -5.45 -10.31 -0.65
CA ASN A 61 -4.29 -9.98 -1.47
C ASN A 61 -3.03 -10.76 -1.03
N LEU A 62 -2.82 -10.92 0.28
CA LEU A 62 -1.72 -11.75 0.79
C LEU A 62 -1.93 -13.23 0.42
N ALA A 63 -3.16 -13.75 0.57
CA ALA A 63 -3.50 -15.13 0.24
C ALA A 63 -3.25 -15.46 -1.24
N LEU A 64 -3.64 -14.57 -2.15
CA LEU A 64 -3.39 -14.72 -3.59
C LEU A 64 -1.89 -14.72 -3.91
N SER A 65 -1.12 -13.86 -3.25
CA SER A 65 0.35 -13.80 -3.40
C SER A 65 1.00 -15.13 -3.00
N VAL A 66 0.61 -15.66 -1.84
CA VAL A 66 1.11 -16.96 -1.33
C VAL A 66 0.73 -18.10 -2.28
N ARG A 67 -0.51 -18.12 -2.78
CA ARG A 67 -0.96 -19.12 -3.76
C ARG A 67 -0.10 -19.09 -5.02
N ARG A 68 0.15 -17.91 -5.60
CA ARG A 68 0.98 -17.79 -6.81
C ARG A 68 2.41 -18.29 -6.58
N PHE A 69 2.97 -18.06 -5.39
CA PHE A 69 4.27 -18.61 -5.03
C PHE A 69 4.26 -20.14 -4.92
N HIS A 70 3.18 -20.73 -4.41
CA HIS A 70 3.02 -22.18 -4.42
C HIS A 70 2.89 -22.74 -5.84
N ASP A 71 2.17 -22.06 -6.73
CA ASP A 71 2.00 -22.47 -8.14
C ASP A 71 3.35 -22.55 -8.89
N ILE A 72 4.30 -21.67 -8.59
CA ILE A 72 5.67 -21.67 -9.15
C ILE A 72 6.64 -22.58 -8.39
N SER A 73 6.15 -23.45 -7.50
CA SER A 73 6.92 -24.38 -6.63
C SER A 73 7.88 -23.68 -5.64
N ARG A 74 7.61 -22.43 -5.28
CA ARG A 74 8.38 -21.68 -4.27
C ARG A 74 7.68 -21.70 -2.92
N THR A 75 8.41 -21.34 -1.87
CA THR A 75 7.88 -21.27 -0.50
C THR A 75 7.12 -19.96 -0.27
N MET A 76 6.20 -19.97 0.69
CA MET A 76 5.43 -18.79 1.16
C MET A 76 6.29 -17.70 1.82
N VAL A 77 7.58 -17.95 2.02
CA VAL A 77 8.48 -17.11 2.83
C VAL A 77 8.62 -15.71 2.23
N LEU A 78 8.80 -15.59 0.90
CA LEU A 78 9.02 -14.30 0.24
C LEU A 78 7.79 -13.36 0.35
N PRO A 79 6.55 -13.79 0.03
CA PRO A 79 5.35 -12.98 0.25
C PRO A 79 5.18 -12.52 1.71
N ILE A 80 5.49 -13.40 2.67
CA ILE A 80 5.36 -13.08 4.10
C ILE A 80 6.43 -12.09 4.54
N ILE A 81 7.69 -12.28 4.13
CA ILE A 81 8.76 -11.31 4.40
C ILE A 81 8.38 -9.94 3.83
N LYS A 82 7.90 -9.87 2.59
CA LYS A 82 7.46 -8.61 1.98
C LYS A 82 6.34 -7.95 2.78
N CYS A 83 5.38 -8.73 3.27
CA CYS A 83 4.29 -8.24 4.10
C CYS A 83 4.80 -7.68 5.44
N ALA A 84 5.57 -8.48 6.19
CA ALA A 84 6.11 -8.08 7.48
C ALA A 84 7.01 -6.84 7.35
N TYR A 85 7.90 -6.85 6.36
CA TYR A 85 8.76 -5.71 6.05
C TYR A 85 7.95 -4.46 5.74
N SER A 86 6.88 -4.53 4.94
CA SER A 86 6.06 -3.36 4.60
C SER A 86 5.38 -2.72 5.82
N ILE A 87 4.96 -3.52 6.80
CA ILE A 87 4.33 -3.01 8.03
C ILE A 87 5.39 -2.32 8.89
N VAL A 88 6.51 -3.00 9.16
CA VAL A 88 7.61 -2.44 9.96
C VAL A 88 8.14 -1.17 9.32
N PHE A 89 8.38 -1.20 8.01
CA PHE A 89 8.82 -0.05 7.23
C PHE A 89 7.87 1.15 7.38
N SER A 90 6.56 0.94 7.21
CA SER A 90 5.57 2.02 7.31
C SER A 90 5.54 2.64 8.71
N ILE A 91 5.67 1.81 9.75
CA ILE A 91 5.70 2.27 11.14
C ILE A 91 6.98 3.08 11.41
N VAL A 92 8.15 2.55 11.03
CA VAL A 92 9.44 3.22 11.23
C VAL A 92 9.49 4.57 10.52
N VAL A 93 9.04 4.64 9.27
CA VAL A 93 9.01 5.89 8.51
C VAL A 93 8.10 6.92 9.19
N GLN A 94 6.89 6.53 9.61
CA GLN A 94 5.99 7.44 10.33
C GLN A 94 6.59 7.98 11.63
N PHE A 95 7.29 7.14 12.41
CA PHE A 95 7.96 7.60 13.63
C PHE A 95 9.08 8.61 13.33
N ILE A 96 9.85 8.38 12.27
CA ILE A 96 10.92 9.30 11.87
C ILE A 96 10.34 10.62 11.38
N GLU A 97 9.36 10.58 10.47
CA GLU A 97 8.70 11.77 9.94
C GLU A 97 8.02 12.59 11.05
N SER A 98 7.35 11.92 11.99
CA SER A 98 6.73 12.57 13.15
C SER A 98 7.74 13.19 14.11
N TYR A 99 8.95 12.63 14.24
CA TYR A 99 9.97 13.18 15.13
C TYR A 99 10.65 14.43 14.53
N TYR A 100 10.83 14.45 13.21
CA TYR A 100 11.47 15.57 12.49
C TYR A 100 10.48 16.58 11.88
N ASP A 101 9.19 16.45 12.17
CA ASP A 101 8.11 17.31 11.65
C ASP A 101 8.17 17.52 10.13
N ASN A 102 8.51 16.46 9.39
CA ASN A 102 8.72 16.49 7.92
C ASN A 102 9.81 17.45 7.43
N ASP A 103 10.63 18.03 8.31
CA ASP A 103 11.72 18.91 7.92
C ASP A 103 13.01 18.13 7.68
N PHE A 104 13.27 17.86 6.40
CA PHE A 104 14.46 17.15 5.95
C PHE A 104 15.77 17.88 6.27
N MET A 105 15.77 19.20 6.47
CA MET A 105 17.00 19.96 6.71
C MET A 105 17.57 19.73 8.11
N PHE A 106 16.73 19.39 9.10
CA PHE A 106 17.16 19.13 10.47
C PHE A 106 17.48 17.64 10.73
N MET A 107 17.25 16.76 9.74
CA MET A 107 17.50 15.34 9.92
C MET A 107 19.00 15.00 9.86
N PRO A 108 19.56 14.31 10.87
CA PRO A 108 20.93 13.84 10.84
C PRO A 108 21.22 13.00 9.59
N ILE A 109 22.39 13.22 8.98
CA ILE A 109 22.79 12.56 7.72
C ILE A 109 22.71 11.03 7.80
N GLY A 110 22.98 10.45 8.98
CA GLY A 110 22.89 9.00 9.19
C GLY A 110 21.46 8.46 9.05
N ILE A 111 20.44 9.22 9.46
CA ILE A 111 19.03 8.81 9.34
C ILE A 111 18.57 8.94 7.89
N VAL A 112 19.02 9.99 7.18
CA VAL A 112 18.76 10.13 5.73
C VAL A 112 19.29 8.92 4.97
N ILE A 113 20.54 8.52 5.23
CA ILE A 113 21.16 7.35 4.59
C ILE A 113 20.38 6.07 4.93
N LEU A 114 19.97 5.90 6.19
CA LEU A 114 19.14 4.77 6.63
C LEU A 114 17.81 4.72 5.88
N LEU A 115 17.10 5.85 5.76
CA LEU A 115 15.83 5.93 5.04
C LEU A 115 16.00 5.52 3.58
N VAL A 116 17.01 6.08 2.90
CA VAL A 116 17.30 5.73 1.49
C VAL A 116 17.54 4.22 1.35
N LEU A 117 18.31 3.62 2.25
CA LEU A 117 18.57 2.18 2.24
C LEU A 117 17.28 1.36 2.45
N LEU A 118 16.41 1.77 3.39
CA LEU A 118 15.13 1.11 3.60
C LEU A 118 14.22 1.21 2.36
N TYR A 119 14.12 2.39 1.74
CA TYR A 119 13.38 2.56 0.49
C TYR A 119 13.92 1.69 -0.64
N LEU A 120 15.26 1.55 -0.76
CA LEU A 120 15.88 0.68 -1.77
C LEU A 120 15.59 -0.81 -1.53
N ILE A 121 15.60 -1.26 -0.27
CA ILE A 121 15.20 -2.64 0.07
C ILE A 121 13.73 -2.87 -0.27
N TYR A 122 12.85 -1.93 0.09
CA TYR A 122 11.43 -2.00 -0.27
C TYR A 122 11.24 -2.12 -1.79
N PHE A 123 11.96 -1.30 -2.56
CA PHE A 123 11.94 -1.33 -4.01
C PHE A 123 12.44 -2.69 -4.57
N GLY A 124 13.57 -3.19 -4.08
CA GLY A 124 14.10 -4.49 -4.51
C GLY A 124 13.14 -5.67 -4.23
N LEU A 125 12.51 -5.68 -3.06
CA LEU A 125 11.49 -6.69 -2.69
C LEU A 125 10.26 -6.61 -3.61
N THR A 126 9.78 -5.41 -3.92
CA THR A 126 8.61 -5.23 -4.80
C THR A 126 8.90 -5.66 -6.24
N VAL A 127 10.06 -5.30 -6.79
CA VAL A 127 10.49 -5.76 -8.13
C VAL A 127 10.59 -7.28 -8.17
N THR A 128 11.20 -7.89 -7.16
CA THR A 128 11.33 -9.35 -7.06
C THR A 128 9.97 -10.04 -7.02
N MET A 129 9.01 -9.47 -6.28
CA MET A 129 7.64 -9.98 -6.25
C MET A 129 6.96 -9.90 -7.62
N ILE A 130 7.11 -8.79 -8.34
CA ILE A 130 6.54 -8.64 -9.69
C ILE A 130 7.10 -9.73 -10.62
N VAL A 131 8.42 -9.89 -10.67
CA VAL A 131 9.09 -10.89 -11.52
C VAL A 131 8.56 -12.30 -11.22
N PHE A 132 8.49 -12.69 -9.96
CA PHE A 132 7.99 -14.03 -9.59
C PHE A 132 6.50 -14.22 -9.86
N LEU A 133 5.69 -13.18 -9.71
CA LEU A 133 4.25 -13.26 -10.01
C LEU A 133 3.98 -13.40 -11.51
N CYS A 134 4.88 -12.90 -12.36
CA CYS A 134 4.82 -13.03 -13.82
C CYS A 134 5.29 -14.40 -14.34
N PHE A 135 5.95 -15.24 -13.52
CA PHE A 135 6.33 -16.57 -13.96
C PHE A 135 5.12 -17.50 -14.12
N ASP A 136 5.24 -18.40 -15.09
CA ASP A 136 4.20 -19.39 -15.33
C ASP A 136 4.21 -20.50 -14.27
N SER A 137 3.04 -21.07 -14.03
CA SER A 137 2.81 -22.16 -13.08
C SER A 137 3.48 -23.44 -13.58
N LYS A 138 3.96 -24.29 -12.67
CA LYS A 138 4.47 -25.63 -13.04
C LYS A 138 3.33 -26.64 -13.21
N PRO A 139 3.45 -27.64 -14.09
CA PRO A 139 2.41 -28.66 -14.33
C PRO A 139 2.17 -29.57 -13.12
N ALA A 140 3.24 -30.08 -12.49
CA ALA A 140 3.18 -30.74 -11.19
C ALA A 140 4.16 -30.07 -10.23
N ASN A 141 3.74 -29.82 -9.00
CA ASN A 141 4.60 -29.24 -7.97
C ASN A 141 4.44 -29.99 -6.63
N LYS A 142 5.28 -29.64 -5.65
CA LYS A 142 5.29 -30.27 -4.32
C LYS A 142 4.01 -30.05 -3.49
N TYR A 143 3.11 -29.19 -3.95
CA TYR A 143 1.83 -28.85 -3.34
C TYR A 143 0.63 -29.48 -4.08
N GLY A 144 0.87 -30.17 -5.20
CA GLY A 144 -0.15 -30.87 -5.97
C GLY A 144 0.01 -30.71 -7.49
N GLU A 145 -0.87 -31.38 -8.22
CA GLU A 145 -1.00 -31.19 -9.67
C GLU A 145 -1.70 -29.86 -9.97
N SER A 146 -1.24 -29.21 -11.04
CA SER A 146 -1.78 -27.93 -11.45
C SER A 146 -3.04 -28.14 -12.27
N PRO A 147 -4.19 -27.55 -11.88
CA PRO A 147 -5.42 -27.64 -12.68
C PRO A 147 -5.31 -26.92 -14.04
N LYS A 148 -4.21 -26.20 -14.29
CA LYS A 148 -3.92 -25.55 -15.57
C LYS A 148 -3.41 -26.53 -16.62
N TYR A 149 -2.75 -27.62 -16.21
CA TYR A 149 -2.17 -28.59 -17.13
C TYR A 149 -2.83 -29.94 -16.85
N PRO A 150 -3.60 -30.50 -17.80
CA PRO A 150 -4.22 -31.81 -17.65
C PRO A 150 -3.20 -32.95 -17.63
#